data_AF-A0A2E9FV05-F1
#
_entry.id   AF-A0A2E9FV05-F1
#
_cell.length_a   1.000
_cell.length_b   1.000
_cell.length_c   1.000
_cell.angle_alpha   90.00
_cell.angle_beta   90.00
_cell.angle_gamma   90.00
#
_symmetry.space_group_name_H-M   'P 1'
#
loop_
_entity.id
_entity.type
_entity.pdbx_description
1 polymer ?
#
loop_
_entity_poly.entity_id
_entity_poly.type
_entity_poly.pdbx_seq_one_letter_code
_entity_poly.pdbx_strand_id
1 'polypeptide(L)' 'MDKLIGEIYVYCTDFIINLANIFNLSYYEINAIIFCFLYPLLLVGFIGIYLFQKRRLNNLMRN' A
#
# COMPACT_ATOMS: atom_id res chain seq x y z
N MET A 1 11.67 22.48 2.66
CA MET A 1 11.22 21.15 3.10
C MET A 1 9.74 21.16 3.46
N ASP A 2 9.28 22.13 4.25
CA ASP A 2 7.89 22.20 4.73
C ASP A 2 6.83 22.28 3.62
N LYS A 3 7.14 22.97 2.51
CA LYS A 3 6.22 23.10 1.38
C LYS A 3 5.98 21.78 0.65
N LEU A 4 7.03 20.99 0.43
CA LEU A 4 6.93 19.68 -0.23
C LEU A 4 6.13 18.69 0.62
N ILE A 5 6.35 18.69 1.94
CA ILE A 5 5.60 17.84 2.87
C ILE A 5 4.11 18.22 2.84
N GLY A 6 3.81 19.52 2.84
CA GLY A 6 2.45 20.02 2.72
C GLY A 6 1.77 19.60 1.40
N GLU A 7 2.47 19.74 0.27
CA GLU A 7 1.95 19.36 -1.05
C GLU A 7 1.66 17.86 -1.15
N ILE A 8 2.57 17.01 -0.64
CA ILE A 8 2.37 15.55 -0.60
C ILE A 8 1.18 15.20 0.31
N TYR A 9 1.07 15.83 1.48
CA TYR A 9 -0.03 15.59 2.40
C TYR A 9 -1.39 15.94 1.78
N VAL A 10 -1.47 17.11 1.11
CA VAL A 10 -2.69 17.54 0.41
C VAL A 10 -3.04 16.57 -0.70
N TYR A 11 -2.06 16.21 -1.54
CA TYR A 11 -2.28 15.25 -2.63
C TYR A 11 -2.79 13.89 -2.13
N CYS A 12 -2.15 13.34 -1.08
CA CYS A 12 -2.59 12.08 -0.49
C CYS A 12 -4.01 12.20 0.08
N THR A 13 -4.32 13.29 0.77
CA THR A 13 -5.65 13.52 1.34
C THR A 13 -6.72 13.63 0.25
N ASP A 14 -6.47 14.39 -0.80
CA ASP A 14 -7.37 14.55 -1.94
C ASP A 14 -7.58 13.22 -2.67
N PHE A 15 -6.53 12.41 -2.80
CA PHE A 15 -6.64 11.06 -3.35
C PHE A 15 -7.60 10.20 -2.54
N ILE A 16 -7.47 10.17 -1.21
CA ILE A 16 -8.37 9.40 -0.33
C ILE A 16 -9.81 9.91 -0.44
N ILE A 17 -10.02 11.23 -0.49
CA ILE A 17 -11.35 11.82 -0.60
C ILE A 17 -11.98 11.45 -1.95
N ASN A 18 -11.24 11.54 -3.04
CA ASN A 18 -11.74 11.14 -4.36
C ASN A 18 -12.07 9.65 -4.42
N LEU A 19 -11.24 8.81 -3.78
CA LEU A 19 -11.50 7.39 -3.66
C LEU A 19 -12.81 7.14 -2.88
N ALA A 20 -12.99 7.82 -1.75
CA ALA A 20 -14.20 7.75 -0.94
C ALA A 20 -15.45 8.14 -1.74
N ASN A 21 -15.37 9.20 -2.55
CA ASN A 21 -16.45 9.62 -3.43
C ASN A 21 -16.78 8.58 -4.51
N ILE A 22 -15.77 7.99 -5.16
CA ILE A 22 -15.97 6.95 -6.20
C ILE A 22 -16.66 5.71 -5.61
N PHE A 23 -16.23 5.28 -4.42
CA PHE A 23 -16.81 4.11 -3.77
C PHE A 23 -18.08 4.41 -2.96
N ASN A 24 -18.53 5.67 -2.92
CA ASN A 24 -19.62 6.15 -2.03
C ASN A 24 -19.42 5.72 -0.57
N LEU A 25 -18.18 5.75 -0.10
CA LEU A 25 -17.79 5.46 1.28
C LEU A 25 -17.36 6.74 1.99
N SER A 26 -17.34 6.73 3.31
CA SER A 26 -16.77 7.83 4.08
C SER A 26 -15.24 7.84 4.01
N TYR A 27 -14.66 9.02 4.22
CA TYR A 27 -13.21 9.22 4.35
C TYR A 27 -12.59 8.28 5.41
N TYR A 28 -13.29 8.08 6.53
CA TYR A 28 -12.85 7.22 7.61
C TYR A 28 -12.85 5.74 7.23
N GLU A 29 -13.87 5.29 6.50
CA GLU A 29 -13.96 3.91 6.02
C GLU A 29 -12.84 3.59 5.03
N ILE A 30 -12.58 4.48 4.05
CA ILE A 30 -11.47 4.29 3.12
C ILE A 30 -10.12 4.25 3.85
N ASN A 31 -9.91 5.14 4.83
CA ASN A 31 -8.70 5.10 5.64
C ASN A 31 -8.55 3.76 6.37
N ALA A 32 -9.62 3.24 6.98
CA ALA A 32 -9.59 1.93 7.63
C ALA A 32 -9.27 0.81 6.61
N ILE A 33 -9.89 0.83 5.43
CA ILE A 33 -9.60 -0.14 4.36
C ILE A 33 -8.13 -0.11 3.97
N ILE A 34 -7.56 1.08 3.76
CA ILE A 34 -6.18 1.21 3.29
C ILE A 34 -5.19 0.84 4.39
N PHE A 35 -5.33 1.40 5.59
CA PHE A 35 -4.34 1.24 6.66
C PHE A 35 -4.48 -0.07 7.42
N CYS A 36 -5.70 -0.56 7.65
CA CYS A 36 -5.92 -1.78 8.44
C CYS A 36 -5.96 -3.05 7.59
N PHE A 37 -6.31 -2.96 6.30
CA PHE A 37 -6.45 -4.14 5.45
C PHE A 37 -5.44 -4.16 4.31
N LEU A 38 -5.47 -3.15 3.43
CA LEU A 38 -4.62 -3.13 2.23
C LEU A 38 -3.13 -3.11 2.59
N TYR A 39 -2.71 -2.25 3.52
CA TYR A 39 -1.31 -2.12 3.88
C TYR A 39 -0.75 -3.40 4.54
N PRO A 40 -1.40 -4.01 5.56
CA PRO A 40 -0.95 -5.29 6.10
C PRO A 40 -0.97 -6.42 5.05
N LEU A 41 -1.98 -6.45 4.17
CA LEU A 41 -2.06 -7.45 3.11
C LEU A 41 -0.88 -7.32 2.14
N LEU A 42 -0.57 -6.10 1.70
CA LEU A 42 0.58 -5.84 0.82
C LEU A 42 1.90 -6.19 1.50
N LEU A 43 2.05 -5.88 2.79
CA LEU A 43 3.24 -6.23 3.55
C LEU A 43 3.44 -7.76 3.57
N VAL A 44 2.41 -8.51 3.96
CA VAL A 44 2.45 -9.98 3.98
C VAL A 44 2.69 -10.55 2.58
N GLY A 45 2.02 -9.97 1.57
CA GLY A 45 2.18 -10.35 0.17
C GLY A 45 3.61 -10.17 -0.34
N PHE A 46 4.23 -9.02 -0.08
CA PHE A 46 5.62 -8.75 -0.47
C PHE A 46 6.62 -9.64 0.26
N ILE A 47 6.41 -9.92 1.54
CA ILE A 47 7.23 -10.90 2.28
C ILE A 47 7.10 -12.29 1.63
N GLY A 48 5.88 -12.71 1.31
CA GLY A 48 5.62 -13.99 0.63
C GLY A 48 6.31 -14.07 -0.73
N ILE A 49 6.15 -13.03 -1.57
CA ILE A 49 6.81 -12.91 -2.88
C ILE A 49 8.33 -12.95 -2.74
N TYR A 50 8.91 -12.24 -1.77
CA TYR A 50 10.33 -12.25 -1.50
C TYR A 50 10.83 -13.66 -1.16
N LEU A 51 10.15 -14.37 -0.25
CA LEU A 51 10.52 -15.73 0.15
C LEU A 51 10.39 -16.72 -1.01
N PHE A 52 9.33 -16.59 -1.81
CA PHE A 52 9.14 -17.41 -3.01
C PHE A 52 10.27 -17.21 -4.01
N GLN A 53 10.59 -15.95 -4.34
CA GLN A 53 11.67 -15.62 -5.26
C GLN A 53 13.03 -16.08 -4.74
N LYS A 54 13.29 -15.92 -3.44
CA LYS A 54 14.53 -16.40 -2.79
C LYS A 54 14.68 -17.91 -2.91
N ARG A 55 13.61 -18.68 -2.67
CA ARG A 55 13.62 -20.15 -2.83
C ARG A 55 13.89 -20.55 -4.28
N ARG A 56 13.22 -19.90 -5.23
CA ARG A 56 13.42 -20.15 -6.67
C ARG A 56 14.86 -19.90 -7.09
N LEU A 57 15.45 -18.78 -6.67
CA LEU A 57 16.84 -18.44 -7.00
C LEU A 57 17.83 -19.44 -6.40
N ASN A 58 17.64 -19.84 -5.14
CA ASN A 58 18.51 -20.84 -4.50
C ASN A 58 18.47 -22.21 -5.20
N ASN A 59 17.32 -22.61 -5.75
CA ASN A 59 17.23 -23.84 -6.53
C ASN A 59 17.98 -23.74 -7.87
N LEU A 60 17.93 -22.57 -8.53
CA LEU A 60 18.67 -22.33 -9.77
C LEU A 60 20.18 -22.29 -9.56
N MET A 61 20.66 -21.81 -8.41
CA MET A 61 22.09 -21.76 -8.08
C MET A 61 22.65 -23.10 -7.57
N ARG A 62 21.80 -24.04 -7.15
CA ARG A 62 22.22 -25.38 -6.68
C ARG A 62 22.33 -26.40 -7.80
N ASN A 63 21.73 -26.14 -8.97
CA ASN A 63 21.92 -26.90 -10.21
C ASN A 63 23.02 -26.27 -11.04
#